data_AF-A0A1G2TGH5-F1
#
_entry.id   AF-A0A1G2TGH5-F1
#
_cell.length_a   1.000
_cell.length_b   1.000
_cell.length_c   1.000
_cell.angle_alpha   90.00
_cell.angle_beta   90.00
_cell.angle_gamma   90.00
#
_symmetry.space_group_name_H-M   'P 1'
#
loop_
_entity.id
_entity.type
_entity.pdbx_description
1 polymer ?
#
loop_
_entity_poly.entity_id
_entity_poly.type
_entity_poly.pdbx_seq_one_letter_code
_entity_poly.pdbx_strand_id
1 'polypeptide(L)'
;MKKFLHIIPAWEDTGDMESYAKLANIARSKGYEVVSHNVDWKKPLHPQIFPVAKDDVIFGFSLGAILAWFVAQDYPCRQVILASMQPLSSFADTKIKQAFIDLAGTEFTEDLIVHIKSEHKAEKQVILYGDKEGEKGDILVANTGHEMNDSYLEEVGKLL
;
A
#
# COMPACT_ATOMS: atom_id res chain seq x y z
N MET A 1 -16.24 10.62 15.67
CA MET A 1 -16.10 9.26 15.11
C MET A 1 -14.68 8.78 15.33
N LYS A 2 -14.49 7.47 15.55
CA LYS A 2 -13.15 6.87 15.59
C LYS A 2 -12.52 6.96 14.20
N LYS A 3 -11.24 7.31 14.12
CA LYS A 3 -10.47 7.35 12.88
C LYS A 3 -9.64 6.08 12.80
N PHE A 4 -9.69 5.33 11.70
CA PHE A 4 -8.83 4.16 11.53
C PHE A 4 -7.73 4.42 10.49
N LEU A 5 -6.54 3.89 10.78
CA LEU A 5 -5.49 3.66 9.81
C LEU A 5 -5.36 2.15 9.59
N HIS A 6 -5.59 1.71 8.36
CA HIS A 6 -5.35 0.35 7.91
C HIS A 6 -3.94 0.27 7.32
N ILE A 7 -3.08 -0.58 7.87
CA ILE A 7 -1.71 -0.78 7.40
C ILE A 7 -1.63 -2.11 6.66
N ILE A 8 -1.14 -2.08 5.42
CA ILE A 8 -0.89 -3.26 4.60
C ILE A 8 0.63 -3.34 4.30
N PRO A 9 1.35 -4.30 4.92
CA PRO A 9 2.78 -4.48 4.72
C PRO A 9 3.16 -4.89 3.30
N ALA A 10 4.46 -4.79 2.98
CA ALA A 10 5.04 -5.29 1.73
C ALA A 10 5.12 -6.82 1.66
N TRP A 11 5.64 -7.31 0.54
CA TRP A 11 5.89 -8.73 0.29
C TRP A 11 6.66 -9.38 1.45
N GLU A 12 6.13 -10.48 1.97
CA GLU A 12 6.68 -11.23 3.11
C GLU A 12 6.85 -10.46 4.43
N ASP A 13 6.49 -9.19 4.47
CA ASP A 13 6.44 -8.40 5.69
C ASP A 13 5.19 -8.71 6.52
N THR A 14 5.25 -8.32 7.80
CA THR A 14 4.11 -8.35 8.71
C THR A 14 3.97 -7.02 9.44
N GLY A 15 2.78 -6.76 9.97
CA GLY A 15 2.49 -5.58 10.78
C GLY A 15 3.33 -5.44 12.05
N ASP A 16 3.98 -6.52 12.47
CA ASP A 16 4.78 -6.58 13.69
C ASP A 16 6.22 -6.11 13.48
N MET A 17 6.66 -5.88 12.24
CA MET A 17 7.98 -5.33 11.98
C MET A 17 8.10 -3.89 12.51
N GLU A 18 9.32 -3.52 12.90
CA GLU A 18 9.60 -2.26 13.61
C GLU A 18 9.08 -1.02 12.87
N SER A 19 9.24 -0.97 11.55
CA SER A 19 8.78 0.16 10.71
C SER A 19 7.26 0.36 10.78
N TYR A 20 6.47 -0.72 10.67
CA TYR A 20 5.01 -0.64 10.78
C TYR A 20 4.56 -0.39 12.21
N ALA A 21 5.27 -0.93 13.21
CA ALA A 21 5.00 -0.62 14.61
C ALA A 21 5.25 0.86 14.93
N LYS A 22 6.32 1.45 14.40
CA LYS A 22 6.60 2.89 14.48
C LYS A 22 5.49 3.70 13.79
N LEU A 23 5.09 3.33 12.58
CA LEU A 23 3.97 3.98 11.88
C LEU A 23 2.68 3.92 12.70
N ALA A 24 2.37 2.76 13.28
CA ALA A 24 1.21 2.58 14.14
C ALA A 24 1.26 3.52 15.35
N ASN A 25 2.42 3.69 15.97
CA ASN A 25 2.59 4.61 17.11
C ASN A 25 2.42 6.07 16.69
N ILE A 26 2.97 6.47 15.54
CA ILE A 26 2.75 7.80 14.96
C ILE A 26 1.26 8.05 14.74
N ALA A 27 0.55 7.10 14.12
CA ALA A 27 -0.88 7.20 13.86
C ALA A 27 -1.71 7.29 15.15
N ARG A 28 -1.40 6.45 16.16
CA ARG A 28 -2.04 6.51 17.48
C ARG A 28 -1.84 7.85 18.16
N SER A 29 -0.64 8.43 18.07
CA SER A 29 -0.36 9.77 18.63
C SER A 29 -1.22 10.88 18.01
N LYS A 30 -1.71 10.66 16.79
CA LYS A 30 -2.61 11.54 16.03
C LYS A 30 -4.10 11.22 16.19
N GLY A 31 -4.43 10.27 17.07
CA GLY A 31 -5.80 9.89 17.39
C GLY A 31 -6.42 8.85 16.45
N TYR A 32 -5.60 8.09 15.72
CA TYR A 32 -6.06 6.95 14.95
C TYR A 32 -6.05 5.66 15.78
N GLU A 33 -7.07 4.83 15.60
CA GLU A 33 -6.97 3.40 15.84
C GLU A 33 -6.25 2.76 14.65
N VAL A 34 -5.44 1.72 14.89
CA VAL A 34 -4.61 1.12 13.85
C VAL A 34 -4.98 -0.34 13.70
N VAL A 35 -5.25 -0.77 12.46
CA VAL A 35 -5.49 -2.16 12.09
C VAL A 35 -4.42 -2.58 11.10
N SER A 36 -3.63 -3.58 11.46
CA SER A 36 -2.66 -4.17 10.53
C SER A 36 -3.24 -5.38 9.84
N HIS A 37 -3.05 -5.48 8.52
CA HIS A 37 -3.55 -6.56 7.68
C HIS A 37 -2.37 -7.36 7.15
N ASN A 38 -2.10 -8.51 7.74
CA ASN A 38 -1.10 -9.44 7.23
C ASN A 38 -1.66 -10.15 5.99
N VAL A 39 -0.88 -10.15 4.91
CA VAL A 39 -1.30 -10.70 3.61
C VAL A 39 -0.77 -12.12 3.45
N ASP A 40 -1.61 -13.03 2.99
CA ASP A 40 -1.19 -14.35 2.56
C ASP A 40 -0.70 -14.26 1.11
N TRP A 41 0.59 -13.98 0.97
CA TRP A 41 1.27 -13.81 -0.31
C TRP A 41 1.29 -15.07 -1.21
N LYS A 42 0.88 -16.22 -0.67
CA LYS A 42 0.72 -17.47 -1.44
C LYS A 42 -0.66 -17.60 -2.09
N LYS A 43 -1.55 -16.64 -1.87
CA LYS A 43 -2.91 -16.62 -2.40
C LYS A 43 -3.13 -15.39 -3.30
N PRO A 44 -4.10 -15.46 -4.23
CA PRO A 44 -4.60 -14.28 -4.95
C PRO A 44 -4.92 -13.12 -4.00
N LEU A 45 -4.69 -11.88 -4.44
CA LEU A 45 -4.85 -10.68 -3.59
C LEU A 45 -6.31 -10.22 -3.51
N HIS A 46 -7.05 -10.27 -4.60
CA HIS A 46 -8.42 -9.76 -4.65
C HIS A 46 -9.35 -10.43 -3.62
N PRO A 47 -9.29 -11.76 -3.35
CA PRO A 47 -10.07 -12.38 -2.28
C PRO A 47 -9.70 -11.95 -0.85
N GLN A 48 -8.56 -11.26 -0.68
CA GLN A 48 -8.04 -10.83 0.62
C GLN A 48 -8.41 -9.36 0.95
N ILE A 49 -9.20 -8.70 0.10
CA ILE A 49 -9.74 -7.38 0.42
C ILE A 49 -10.58 -7.42 1.69
N PHE A 50 -10.62 -6.31 2.40
CA PHE A 50 -11.37 -6.15 3.64
C PHE A 50 -12.20 -4.87 3.61
N PRO A 51 -13.33 -4.82 4.32
CA PRO A 51 -14.15 -3.62 4.38
C PRO A 51 -13.46 -2.50 5.16
N VAL A 52 -13.65 -1.27 4.69
CA VAL A 52 -13.25 -0.04 5.39
C VAL A 52 -14.43 0.95 5.42
N ALA A 53 -14.39 1.90 6.34
CA ALA A 53 -15.37 2.98 6.42
C ALA A 53 -14.91 4.20 5.62
N LYS A 54 -15.89 5.05 5.28
CA LYS A 54 -15.68 6.25 4.47
C LYS A 54 -14.63 7.21 5.07
N ASP A 55 -14.50 7.27 6.39
CA ASP A 55 -13.57 8.20 7.06
C ASP A 55 -12.16 7.61 7.31
N ASP A 56 -11.95 6.35 6.94
CA ASP A 56 -10.71 5.62 7.21
C ASP A 56 -9.59 5.99 6.24
N VAL A 57 -8.35 5.76 6.68
CA VAL A 57 -7.14 5.86 5.85
C VAL A 57 -6.59 4.46 5.61
N ILE A 58 -6.16 4.20 4.38
CA ILE A 58 -5.45 2.97 4.03
C ILE A 58 -4.03 3.36 3.64
N PHE A 59 -3.05 2.70 4.26
CA PHE A 59 -1.65 2.77 3.89
C PHE A 59 -1.21 1.39 3.40
N GLY A 60 -0.59 1.35 2.23
CA GLY A 60 0.09 0.15 1.75
C GLY A 60 1.49 0.46 1.26
N PHE A 61 2.43 -0.44 1.50
CA PHE A 61 3.82 -0.33 1.06
C PHE A 61 4.15 -1.42 0.02
N SER A 62 4.82 -1.05 -1.07
CA SER A 62 5.21 -1.98 -2.15
C SER A 62 4.03 -2.81 -2.67
N LEU A 63 4.11 -4.15 -2.65
CA LEU A 63 2.97 -5.02 -3.02
C LEU A 63 1.74 -4.83 -2.11
N GLY A 64 1.92 -4.40 -0.85
CA GLY A 64 0.82 -4.01 0.03
C GLY A 64 0.04 -2.80 -0.49
N ALA A 65 0.69 -1.89 -1.23
CA ALA A 65 0.02 -0.77 -1.86
C ALA A 65 -0.95 -1.22 -2.98
N ILE A 66 -0.69 -2.34 -3.63
CA ILE A 66 -1.61 -2.90 -4.63
C ILE A 66 -2.87 -3.44 -3.94
N LEU A 67 -2.74 -4.11 -2.79
CA LEU A 67 -3.92 -4.51 -2.02
C LEU A 67 -4.68 -3.29 -1.47
N ALA A 68 -3.96 -2.23 -1.04
CA ALA A 68 -4.58 -0.98 -0.62
C ALA A 68 -5.40 -0.35 -1.75
N TRP A 69 -4.87 -0.40 -2.98
CA TRP A 69 -5.60 -0.02 -4.19
C TRP A 69 -6.89 -0.83 -4.35
N PHE A 70 -6.81 -2.17 -4.29
CA PHE A 70 -7.99 -3.04 -4.41
C PHE A 70 -9.07 -2.75 -3.35
N VAL A 71 -8.67 -2.55 -2.10
CA VAL A 71 -9.61 -2.16 -1.04
C VAL A 71 -10.29 -0.83 -1.39
N ALA A 72 -9.53 0.16 -1.86
CA ALA A 72 -10.07 1.44 -2.28
C ALA A 72 -10.96 1.34 -3.54
N GLN A 73 -10.76 0.35 -4.44
CA GLN A 73 -11.67 0.12 -5.57
C GLN A 73 -13.07 -0.28 -5.10
N ASP A 74 -13.16 -1.08 -4.05
CA ASP A 74 -14.41 -1.69 -3.61
C ASP A 74 -15.11 -0.86 -2.52
N TYR A 75 -14.34 -0.21 -1.64
CA TYR A 75 -14.85 0.53 -0.49
C TYR A 75 -14.43 2.00 -0.56
N PRO A 76 -15.37 2.95 -0.35
CA PRO A 76 -15.00 4.35 -0.20
C PRO A 76 -14.21 4.54 1.10
N CYS A 77 -13.15 5.33 1.03
CA CYS A 77 -12.33 5.74 2.17
C CYS A 77 -11.90 7.19 2.02
N ARG A 78 -11.43 7.81 3.10
CA ARG A 78 -11.06 9.23 3.10
C ARG A 78 -9.77 9.42 2.33
N GLN A 79 -8.83 8.50 2.50
CA GLN A 79 -7.53 8.59 1.87
C GLN A 79 -6.91 7.22 1.66
N VAL A 80 -6.29 7.03 0.51
CA VAL A 80 -5.35 5.93 0.26
C VAL A 80 -3.94 6.51 0.07
N ILE A 81 -2.98 5.91 0.76
CA ILE A 81 -1.55 6.26 0.75
C ILE A 81 -0.82 5.07 0.14
N LEU A 82 -0.27 5.27 -1.06
CA LEU A 82 0.38 4.24 -1.88
C LEU A 82 1.88 4.50 -1.85
N ALA A 83 2.58 3.77 -1.00
CA ALA A 83 4.00 3.97 -0.76
C ALA A 83 4.82 2.94 -1.55
N SER A 84 5.72 3.42 -2.40
CA SER A 84 6.63 2.61 -3.21
C SER A 84 5.92 1.52 -4.05
N MET A 85 4.72 1.84 -4.55
CA MET A 85 3.90 0.91 -5.33
C MET A 85 4.50 0.70 -6.73
N GLN A 86 4.52 -0.52 -7.25
CA GLN A 86 4.82 -0.72 -8.68
C GLN A 86 3.74 -0.01 -9.52
N PRO A 87 4.10 0.88 -10.49
CA PRO A 87 3.12 1.56 -11.32
C PRO A 87 2.19 0.58 -12.05
N LEU A 88 0.88 0.87 -12.08
CA LEU A 88 -0.10 -0.04 -12.67
C LEU A 88 0.14 -0.30 -14.16
N SER A 89 0.68 0.69 -14.88
CA SER A 89 1.08 0.56 -16.28
C SER A 89 2.15 -0.52 -16.51
N SER A 90 2.93 -0.85 -15.48
CA SER A 90 3.98 -1.87 -15.55
C SER A 90 3.42 -3.28 -15.80
N PHE A 91 2.16 -3.55 -15.46
CA PHE A 91 1.56 -4.88 -15.70
C PHE A 91 1.26 -5.17 -17.18
N ALA A 92 1.31 -4.16 -18.05
CA ALA A 92 1.28 -4.36 -19.50
C ALA A 92 2.65 -4.80 -20.06
N ASP A 93 3.75 -4.62 -19.31
CA ASP A 93 5.08 -5.04 -19.72
C ASP A 93 5.28 -6.54 -19.44
N THR A 94 5.60 -7.30 -20.48
CA THR A 94 5.78 -8.76 -20.40
C THR A 94 6.92 -9.18 -19.48
N LYS A 95 8.00 -8.39 -19.37
CA LYS A 95 9.13 -8.70 -18.50
C LYS A 95 8.76 -8.49 -17.04
N ILE A 96 8.05 -7.40 -16.74
CA ILE A 96 7.58 -7.13 -15.38
C ILE A 96 6.56 -8.19 -14.98
N LYS A 97 5.63 -8.54 -15.86
CA LYS A 97 4.70 -9.67 -15.64
C LYS A 97 5.45 -10.96 -15.33
N GLN A 98 6.48 -11.31 -16.10
CA GLN A 98 7.26 -12.52 -15.84
C GLN A 98 7.97 -12.46 -14.48
N ALA A 99 8.55 -11.32 -14.11
CA ALA A 99 9.19 -11.14 -12.81
C ALA A 99 8.19 -11.34 -11.64
N PHE A 100 6.95 -10.88 -11.80
CA PHE A 100 5.89 -11.14 -10.82
C PHE A 100 5.48 -12.62 -10.76
N ILE A 101 5.40 -13.31 -11.90
CA ILE A 101 5.13 -14.75 -11.93
C ILE A 101 6.24 -15.51 -11.21
N ASP A 102 7.49 -15.14 -11.44
CA ASP A 102 8.65 -15.79 -10.83
C ASP A 102 8.71 -15.51 -9.31
N LEU A 103 8.28 -14.32 -8.87
CA LEU A 103 8.25 -13.91 -7.47
C LEU A 103 7.07 -14.51 -6.68
N ALA A 104 5.85 -14.38 -7.21
CA ALA A 104 4.60 -14.59 -6.49
C ALA A 104 3.70 -15.66 -7.10
N GLY A 105 4.07 -16.20 -8.26
CA GLY A 105 3.33 -17.25 -8.96
C GLY A 105 2.30 -16.72 -9.97
N THR A 106 1.89 -17.63 -10.86
CA THR A 106 0.95 -17.34 -11.95
C THR A 106 -0.41 -16.91 -11.43
N GLU A 107 -1.00 -17.66 -10.48
CA GLU A 107 -2.35 -17.37 -9.97
C GLU A 107 -2.44 -15.98 -9.33
N PHE A 108 -1.44 -15.61 -8.52
CA PHE A 108 -1.33 -14.27 -7.93
C PHE A 108 -1.25 -13.18 -9.00
N THR A 109 -0.39 -13.37 -10.00
CA THR A 109 -0.15 -12.37 -11.03
C THR A 109 -1.34 -12.19 -11.96
N GLU A 110 -2.02 -13.28 -12.31
CA GLU A 110 -3.23 -13.23 -13.13
C GLU A 110 -4.38 -12.57 -12.38
N ASP A 111 -4.56 -12.87 -11.08
CA ASP A 111 -5.53 -12.19 -10.24
C ASP A 111 -5.35 -10.68 -10.23
N LEU A 112 -4.10 -10.22 -10.11
CA LEU A 112 -3.77 -8.80 -10.19
C LEU A 112 -4.23 -8.18 -11.51
N ILE A 113 -3.84 -8.78 -12.63
CA ILE A 113 -4.10 -8.25 -13.98
C ILE A 113 -5.61 -8.22 -14.28
N VAL A 114 -6.36 -9.25 -13.85
CA VAL A 114 -7.80 -9.35 -14.13
C VAL A 114 -8.62 -8.35 -13.32
N HIS A 115 -8.24 -8.08 -12.07
CA HIS A 115 -9.08 -7.30 -11.15
C HIS A 115 -8.64 -5.84 -10.97
N ILE A 116 -7.45 -5.47 -11.43
CA ILE A 116 -6.97 -4.10 -11.33
C ILE A 116 -7.68 -3.17 -12.31
N LYS A 117 -8.19 -2.06 -11.79
CA LYS A 117 -8.86 -1.00 -12.52
C LYS A 117 -8.06 0.29 -12.35
N SER A 118 -8.21 1.20 -13.31
CA SER A 118 -7.54 2.51 -13.28
C SER A 118 -8.12 3.48 -12.24
N GLU A 119 -9.25 3.15 -11.62
CA GLU A 119 -10.00 4.04 -10.73
C GLU A 119 -10.31 3.36 -9.40
N HIS A 120 -10.37 4.17 -8.34
CA HIS A 120 -10.77 3.77 -7.00
C HIS A 120 -11.74 4.79 -6.38
N LYS A 121 -12.34 4.44 -5.23
CA LYS A 121 -13.37 5.23 -4.53
C LYS A 121 -12.82 6.11 -3.39
N ALA A 122 -11.51 6.16 -3.15
CA ALA A 122 -10.93 7.03 -2.13
C ALA A 122 -11.14 8.51 -2.48
N GLU A 123 -11.50 9.34 -1.48
CA GLU A 123 -11.67 10.79 -1.69
C GLU A 123 -10.34 11.49 -2.02
N LYS A 124 -9.24 10.97 -1.47
CA LYS A 124 -7.88 11.45 -1.73
C LYS A 124 -6.94 10.27 -1.98
N GLN A 125 -6.04 10.44 -2.95
CA GLN A 125 -4.91 9.57 -3.19
C GLN A 125 -3.62 10.33 -2.91
N VAL A 126 -2.63 9.67 -2.31
CA VAL A 126 -1.25 10.16 -2.25
C VAL A 126 -0.31 9.02 -2.59
N ILE A 127 0.55 9.23 -3.57
CA ILE A 127 1.61 8.32 -3.97
C ILE A 127 2.94 8.84 -3.42
N LEU A 128 3.68 7.99 -2.70
CA LEU A 128 5.00 8.31 -2.18
C LEU A 128 6.03 7.34 -2.74
N TYR A 129 7.24 7.85 -3.02
CA TYR A 129 8.41 7.03 -3.33
C TYR A 129 9.63 7.59 -2.62
N GLY A 130 10.63 6.75 -2.38
CA GLY A 130 11.98 7.20 -2.12
C GLY A 130 12.57 7.87 -3.37
N ASP A 131 13.31 8.96 -3.20
CA ASP A 131 13.95 9.68 -4.31
C ASP A 131 14.96 8.84 -5.10
N LYS A 132 15.49 7.76 -4.50
CA LYS A 132 16.41 6.81 -5.14
C LYS A 132 15.70 5.72 -5.94
N GLU A 133 14.37 5.63 -5.88
CA GLU A 133 13.60 4.63 -6.65
C GLU A 133 13.45 5.01 -8.13
N GLY A 134 13.67 6.29 -8.48
CA GLY A 134 13.54 6.77 -9.87
C GLY A 134 12.11 6.91 -10.37
N GLU A 135 11.12 6.74 -9.49
CA GLU A 135 9.69 6.84 -9.78
C GLU A 135 9.14 8.25 -9.54
N LYS A 136 7.98 8.54 -10.12
CA LYS A 136 7.25 9.80 -9.90
C LYS A 136 6.10 9.58 -8.91
N GLY A 137 6.11 10.31 -7.81
CA GLY A 137 5.01 10.36 -6.84
C GLY A 137 4.58 11.78 -6.52
N ASP A 138 3.52 11.91 -5.71
CA ASP A 138 3.11 13.18 -5.13
C ASP A 138 4.15 13.70 -4.13
N ILE A 139 4.86 12.78 -3.47
CA ILE A 139 5.96 13.05 -2.53
C ILE A 139 7.16 12.17 -2.88
N LEU A 140 8.35 12.77 -2.94
CA LEU A 140 9.62 12.08 -3.02
C LEU A 140 10.36 12.22 -1.69
N VAL A 141 10.52 11.11 -0.98
CA VAL A 141 11.20 11.06 0.31
C VAL A 141 12.70 11.12 0.07
N ALA A 142 13.32 12.21 0.51
CA ALA A 142 14.73 12.47 0.26
C ALA A 142 15.64 11.38 0.83
N ASN A 143 16.73 11.09 0.12
CA ASN A 143 17.76 10.11 0.47
C ASN A 143 17.25 8.69 0.74
N THR A 144 16.09 8.32 0.22
CA THR A 144 15.41 7.06 0.58
C THR A 144 15.24 6.18 -0.64
N GLY A 145 15.49 4.88 -0.47
CA GLY A 145 15.24 3.85 -1.49
C GLY A 145 13.89 3.17 -1.27
N HIS A 146 13.80 1.90 -1.65
CA HIS A 146 12.62 1.07 -1.44
C HIS A 146 12.58 0.51 -0.01
N GLU A 147 12.45 1.39 1.00
CA GLU A 147 12.43 1.02 2.42
C GLU A 147 11.61 2.01 3.26
N MET A 148 10.98 1.51 4.32
CA MET A 148 10.27 2.34 5.32
C MET A 148 11.19 2.82 6.43
N ASN A 149 12.12 3.72 6.11
CA ASN A 149 12.98 4.38 7.09
C ASN A 149 12.28 5.53 7.83
N ASP A 150 12.96 6.13 8.81
CA ASP A 150 12.36 7.18 9.65
C ASP A 150 11.90 8.42 8.85
N SER A 151 12.61 8.80 7.78
CA SER A 151 12.19 9.90 6.89
C SER A 151 10.90 9.57 6.13
N TYR A 152 10.76 8.32 5.69
CA TYR A 152 9.54 7.83 5.05
C TYR A 152 8.36 7.88 6.03
N LEU A 153 8.58 7.39 7.25
CA LEU A 153 7.58 7.38 8.31
C LEU A 153 7.15 8.80 8.72
N GLU A 154 8.07 9.77 8.70
CA GLU A 154 7.76 11.18 8.96
C GLU A 154 6.81 11.75 7.90
N GLU A 155 7.07 11.50 6.61
CA GLU A 155 6.21 11.95 5.52
C GLU A 155 4.82 11.32 5.59
N VAL A 156 4.73 10.01 5.82
CA VAL A 156 3.43 9.36 6.05
C VAL A 156 2.73 9.95 7.26
N GLY A 157 3.48 10.23 8.34
CA GLY A 157 2.96 10.90 9.53
C GLY A 157 2.34 12.26 9.24
N LYS A 158 2.91 13.08 8.34
CA LYS A 158 2.34 14.38 7.95
C LYS A 158 1.00 14.26 7.22
N LEU A 159 0.74 13.12 6.59
CA LEU A 159 -0.51 12.83 5.87
C LEU A 159 -1.65 12.35 6.77
N LEU A 160 -1.33 11.89 7.99
CA LEU A 160 -2.26 11.41 9.01
C LEU A 160 -2.73 12.56 9.91
#